data_AF-A0A841UPU6-F1
#
_entry.id   AF-A0A841UPU6-F1
#
_cell.length_a   1.000
_cell.length_b   1.000
_cell.length_c   1.000
_cell.angle_alpha   90.00
_cell.angle_beta   90.00
_cell.angle_gamma   90.00
#
_symmetry.space_group_name_H-M   'P 1'
#
loop_
_entity.id
_entity.type
_entity.pdbx_description
1 polymer ?
#
loop_
_entity_poly.entity_id
_entity_poly.type
_entity_poly.pdbx_seq_one_letter_code
_entity_poly.pdbx_strand_id
1 'polypeptide(L)'
;MKTKQEYLNALVNFDQPLSTILPILKTFPWDSSEAIITLKKEHLIDILDRYLNNALSATDLENWADAIECREDIAYKTDEENLINDIIFDLANPTLNDPLSPKIIEQYISQFSYLKSSLIA
;
A
#
# COMPACT_ATOMS: atom_id res chain seq x y z
N MET A 1 0.04 -24.26 8.31
CA MET A 1 -0.84 -23.39 7.49
C MET A 1 -0.56 -21.96 7.93
N LYS A 2 -0.36 -21.02 7.00
CA LYS A 2 -0.13 -19.61 7.37
C LYS A 2 -1.43 -19.01 7.96
N THR A 3 -1.28 -18.08 8.89
CA THR A 3 -2.32 -17.27 9.54
C THR A 3 -2.75 -16.11 8.65
N LYS A 4 -3.91 -15.50 8.95
CA LYS A 4 -4.37 -14.26 8.29
C LYS A 4 -3.29 -13.17 8.33
N GLN A 5 -2.69 -12.96 9.50
CA GLN A 5 -1.60 -11.99 9.70
C GLN A 5 -0.39 -12.26 8.79
N GLU A 6 0.01 -13.53 8.60
CA GLU A 6 1.10 -13.87 7.68
C GLU A 6 0.76 -13.57 6.22
N TYR A 7 -0.50 -13.74 5.80
CA TYR A 7 -0.92 -13.34 4.45
C TYR A 7 -1.05 -11.82 4.28
N LEU A 8 -1.50 -11.10 5.31
CA LEU A 8 -1.53 -9.64 5.30
C LEU A 8 -0.11 -9.05 5.26
N ASN A 9 0.83 -9.64 6.01
CA ASN A 9 2.25 -9.27 5.92
C ASN A 9 2.81 -9.52 4.52
N ALA A 10 2.46 -10.66 3.91
CA ALA A 10 2.87 -10.96 2.53
C ALA A 10 2.32 -9.94 1.52
N LEU A 11 1.08 -9.48 1.73
CA LEU A 11 0.44 -8.45 0.92
C LEU A 11 1.18 -7.11 1.06
N VAL A 12 1.32 -6.57 2.27
CA VAL A 12 1.92 -5.23 2.45
C VAL A 12 3.38 -5.17 2.03
N ASN A 13 4.13 -6.28 2.11
CA ASN A 13 5.52 -6.34 1.65
C ASN A 13 5.68 -6.73 0.17
N PHE A 14 4.58 -7.12 -0.49
CA PHE A 14 4.59 -7.71 -1.84
C PHE A 14 5.69 -8.79 -1.93
N ASP A 15 5.72 -9.72 -0.97
CA ASP A 15 6.79 -10.74 -0.88
C ASP A 15 6.48 -12.00 -1.70
N GLN A 16 5.25 -12.09 -2.21
CA GLN A 16 4.70 -13.20 -2.97
C GLN A 16 3.78 -12.64 -4.07
N PRO A 17 3.61 -13.37 -5.20
CA PRO A 17 2.68 -12.97 -6.25
C PRO A 17 1.26 -12.78 -5.70
N LEU A 18 0.59 -11.69 -6.07
CA LEU A 18 -0.78 -11.39 -5.65
C LEU A 18 -1.75 -12.55 -5.98
N SER A 19 -1.54 -13.20 -7.12
CA SER A 19 -2.30 -14.39 -7.55
C SER A 19 -2.24 -15.57 -6.57
N THR A 20 -1.23 -15.62 -5.70
CA THR A 20 -1.06 -16.67 -4.68
C THR A 20 -1.71 -16.27 -3.35
N ILE A 21 -1.68 -14.99 -2.98
CA ILE A 21 -2.14 -14.53 -1.65
C ILE A 21 -3.61 -14.08 -1.66
N LEU A 22 -4.08 -13.41 -2.73
CA LEU A 22 -5.42 -12.82 -2.76
C LEU A 22 -6.54 -13.87 -2.69
N PRO A 23 -6.46 -15.04 -3.35
CA PRO A 23 -7.50 -16.07 -3.20
C PRO A 23 -7.67 -16.54 -1.75
N ILE A 24 -6.59 -16.52 -0.97
CA ILE A 24 -6.59 -16.96 0.43
C ILE A 24 -7.07 -15.82 1.33
N LEU A 25 -6.63 -14.57 1.08
CA LEU A 25 -7.14 -13.41 1.82
C LEU A 25 -8.65 -13.22 1.65
N LYS A 26 -9.21 -13.60 0.48
CA LYS A 26 -10.66 -13.60 0.22
C LYS A 26 -11.45 -14.60 1.06
N THR A 27 -10.82 -15.59 1.71
CA THR A 27 -11.52 -16.51 2.61
C THR A 27 -11.66 -15.97 4.03
N PHE A 28 -10.94 -14.88 4.36
CA PHE A 28 -11.10 -14.15 5.60
C PHE A 28 -12.05 -12.95 5.41
N PRO A 29 -12.79 -12.52 6.45
CA PRO A 29 -13.56 -11.29 6.41
C PRO A 29 -12.68 -10.10 6.02
N TRP A 30 -13.24 -9.23 5.17
CA TRP A 30 -12.61 -7.99 4.71
C TRP A 30 -12.74 -6.89 5.77
N ASP A 31 -13.90 -6.82 6.39
CA ASP A 31 -14.21 -6.03 7.56
C ASP A 31 -13.60 -6.64 8.83
N SER A 32 -13.25 -5.79 9.79
CA SER A 32 -12.62 -6.20 11.04
C SER A 32 -12.86 -5.17 12.12
N SER A 33 -13.20 -5.63 13.33
CA SER A 33 -13.32 -4.75 14.50
C SER A 33 -11.98 -4.21 14.99
N GLU A 34 -10.89 -4.88 14.64
CA GLU A 34 -9.52 -4.50 15.01
C GLU A 34 -8.56 -4.69 13.84
N ALA A 35 -7.59 -3.78 13.72
CA ALA A 35 -6.49 -3.94 12.78
C ALA A 35 -5.54 -5.07 13.24
N ILE A 36 -5.12 -5.91 12.29
CA ILE A 36 -4.21 -7.03 12.55
C ILE A 36 -2.77 -6.62 12.25
N ILE A 37 -2.57 -5.77 11.24
CA ILE A 37 -1.26 -5.23 10.88
C ILE A 37 -1.36 -3.72 10.61
N THR A 38 -0.19 -3.08 10.49
CA THR A 38 -0.08 -1.67 10.11
C THR A 38 0.73 -1.53 8.83
N LEU A 39 0.15 -0.91 7.81
CA LEU A 39 0.88 -0.40 6.66
C LEU A 39 1.66 0.84 7.10
N LYS A 40 2.99 0.80 6.93
CA LYS A 40 3.90 1.89 7.27
C LYS A 40 4.45 2.50 5.98
N LYS A 41 4.98 3.72 6.09
CA LYS A 41 5.69 4.37 4.99
C LYS A 41 6.76 3.47 4.38
N GLU A 42 7.51 2.70 5.15
CA GLU A 42 8.60 1.89 4.60
C GLU A 42 8.09 0.85 3.58
N HIS A 43 6.91 0.27 3.81
CA HIS A 43 6.28 -0.65 2.85
C HIS A 43 5.87 0.09 1.56
N LEU A 44 5.30 1.29 1.72
CA LEU A 44 4.85 2.10 0.60
C LEU A 44 6.04 2.62 -0.23
N ILE A 45 7.10 3.13 0.40
CA ILE A 45 8.30 3.57 -0.32
C ILE A 45 8.93 2.41 -1.08
N ASP A 46 9.03 1.22 -0.45
CA ASP A 46 9.59 0.04 -1.10
C ASP A 46 8.79 -0.37 -2.35
N ILE A 47 7.46 -0.41 -2.30
CA ILE A 47 6.66 -0.76 -3.49
C ILE A 47 6.76 0.29 -4.60
N LEU A 48 6.80 1.58 -4.23
CA LEU A 48 6.94 2.68 -5.16
C LEU A 48 8.32 2.65 -5.85
N ASP A 49 9.38 2.38 -5.10
CA ASP A 49 10.73 2.21 -5.64
C ASP A 49 10.82 1.00 -6.58
N ARG A 50 10.19 -0.12 -6.25
CA ARG A 50 10.13 -1.30 -7.14
C ARG A 50 9.45 -0.97 -8.47
N TYR A 51 8.38 -0.17 -8.46
CA TYR A 51 7.74 0.32 -9.68
C TYR A 51 8.69 1.23 -10.49
N LEU A 52 9.33 2.21 -9.86
CA LEU A 52 10.29 3.11 -10.53
C LEU A 52 11.47 2.37 -11.16
N ASN A 53 11.89 1.26 -10.56
CA ASN A 53 12.96 0.42 -11.06
C ASN A 53 12.49 -0.67 -12.05
N ASN A 54 11.24 -0.62 -12.51
CA ASN A 54 10.62 -1.60 -13.43
C ASN A 54 10.56 -3.04 -12.88
N ALA A 55 10.66 -3.22 -11.57
CA ALA A 55 10.44 -4.50 -10.92
C ALA A 55 8.94 -4.83 -10.74
N LEU A 56 8.08 -3.81 -10.84
CA LEU A 56 6.62 -3.94 -10.86
C LEU A 56 6.05 -3.17 -12.04
N SER A 57 5.00 -3.73 -12.66
CA SER A 57 4.21 -2.99 -13.64
C SER A 57 3.25 -2.01 -12.94
N ALA A 58 2.67 -1.08 -13.71
CA ALA A 58 1.58 -0.24 -13.22
C ALA A 58 0.39 -1.09 -12.73
N THR A 59 0.06 -2.15 -13.45
CA THR A 59 -1.00 -3.09 -13.07
C THR A 59 -0.69 -3.84 -11.77
N ASP A 60 0.57 -4.20 -11.52
CA ASP A 60 0.94 -4.82 -10.24
C ASP A 60 0.78 -3.85 -9.06
N LEU A 61 1.19 -2.58 -9.26
CA LEU A 61 1.08 -1.53 -8.25
C LEU A 61 -0.39 -1.19 -7.95
N GLU A 62 -1.21 -1.05 -8.99
CA GLU A 62 -2.66 -0.82 -8.88
C GLU A 62 -3.34 -1.97 -8.12
N ASN A 63 -3.11 -3.23 -8.54
CA ASN A 63 -3.70 -4.39 -7.88
C ASN A 63 -3.26 -4.56 -6.42
N TRP A 64 -2.04 -4.14 -6.09
CA TRP A 64 -1.56 -4.16 -4.71
C TRP A 64 -2.29 -3.13 -3.86
N ALA A 65 -2.45 -1.90 -4.37
CA ALA A 65 -3.17 -0.84 -3.69
C ALA A 65 -4.66 -1.18 -3.53
N ASP A 66 -5.31 -1.69 -4.58
CA ASP A 66 -6.71 -2.15 -4.55
C ASP A 66 -6.96 -3.23 -3.49
N ALA A 67 -6.00 -4.13 -3.28
CA ALA A 67 -6.12 -5.17 -2.27
C ALA A 67 -6.02 -4.66 -0.81
N ILE A 68 -5.55 -3.43 -0.62
CA ILE A 68 -5.34 -2.77 0.68
C ILE A 68 -6.41 -1.70 0.94
N GLU A 69 -6.82 -0.97 -0.09
CA GLU A 69 -7.79 0.11 -0.01
C GLU A 69 -9.09 -0.37 0.70
N CYS A 70 -9.59 0.43 1.64
CA CYS A 70 -10.78 0.11 2.46
C CYS A 70 -10.73 -1.21 3.26
N ARG A 71 -9.58 -1.85 3.44
CA ARG A 71 -9.46 -3.10 4.21
C ARG A 71 -9.26 -2.80 5.71
N GLU A 72 -10.26 -3.13 6.53
CA GLU A 72 -10.29 -2.74 7.96
C GLU A 72 -9.32 -3.56 8.84
N ASP A 73 -8.82 -4.70 8.36
CA ASP A 73 -7.79 -5.48 9.06
C ASP A 73 -6.35 -4.95 8.85
N ILE A 74 -6.17 -3.86 8.08
CA ILE A 74 -4.92 -3.13 7.88
C ILE A 74 -5.10 -1.69 8.35
N ALA A 75 -4.41 -1.30 9.43
CA ALA A 75 -4.33 0.09 9.84
C ALA A 75 -3.24 0.84 9.06
N TYR A 76 -3.32 2.16 9.03
CA TYR A 76 -2.21 3.02 8.60
C TYR A 76 -1.43 3.56 9.80
N LYS A 77 -0.15 3.89 9.60
CA LYS A 77 0.68 4.47 10.66
C LYS A 77 0.19 5.87 11.02
N THR A 78 -0.25 6.07 12.26
CA THR A 78 -0.94 7.30 12.74
C THR A 78 -0.26 8.63 12.37
N ASP A 79 1.07 8.75 12.46
CA ASP A 79 1.77 10.01 12.16
C ASP A 79 1.72 10.39 10.66
N GLU A 80 1.42 9.43 9.80
CA GLU A 80 1.42 9.53 8.33
C GLU A 80 0.10 9.00 7.74
N GLU A 81 -0.92 8.78 8.58
CA GLU A 81 -2.11 7.99 8.24
C GLU A 81 -2.87 8.56 7.07
N ASN A 82 -3.17 9.87 7.10
CA ASN A 82 -3.88 10.54 6.01
C ASN A 82 -3.08 10.46 4.70
N LEU A 83 -1.77 10.73 4.75
CA LEU A 83 -0.91 10.70 3.56
C LEU A 83 -0.82 9.29 2.96
N ILE A 84 -0.63 8.28 3.79
CA ILE A 84 -0.58 6.88 3.34
C ILE A 84 -1.93 6.49 2.73
N ASN A 85 -3.04 6.83 3.40
CA ASN A 85 -4.38 6.53 2.92
C ASN A 85 -4.68 7.20 1.57
N ASP A 86 -4.36 8.49 1.43
CA ASP A 86 -4.56 9.24 0.18
C ASP A 86 -3.76 8.62 -0.97
N ILE A 87 -2.49 8.26 -0.74
CA ILE A 87 -1.67 7.60 -1.76
C ILE A 87 -2.22 6.21 -2.11
N ILE A 88 -2.64 5.40 -1.13
CA ILE A 88 -3.26 4.09 -1.40
C ILE A 88 -4.53 4.25 -2.24
N PHE A 89 -5.39 5.22 -1.89
CA PHE A 89 -6.58 5.54 -2.65
C PHE A 89 -6.25 5.92 -4.10
N ASP A 90 -5.26 6.80 -4.30
CA ASP A 90 -4.84 7.24 -5.62
C ASP A 90 -4.30 6.08 -6.47
N LEU A 91 -3.46 5.24 -5.87
CA LEU A 91 -2.85 4.08 -6.53
C LEU A 91 -3.87 3.00 -6.90
N ALA A 92 -4.87 2.78 -6.05
CA ALA A 92 -5.94 1.79 -6.28
C ALA A 92 -6.92 2.25 -7.36
N ASN A 93 -7.03 3.57 -7.57
CA ASN A 93 -8.05 4.16 -8.43
C ASN A 93 -7.46 5.08 -9.53
N PRO A 94 -6.50 4.63 -10.36
CA PRO A 94 -5.82 5.50 -11.33
C PRO A 94 -6.75 5.99 -12.46
N THR A 95 -7.93 5.38 -12.63
CA THR A 95 -8.96 5.86 -13.57
C THR A 95 -9.80 7.00 -12.99
N LEU A 96 -9.94 7.07 -11.66
CA LEU A 96 -10.62 8.17 -10.96
C LEU A 96 -9.66 9.35 -10.73
N ASN A 97 -8.37 9.04 -10.61
CA ASN A 97 -7.29 9.99 -10.34
C ASN A 97 -6.38 10.13 -11.58
N ASP A 98 -5.08 10.34 -11.35
CA ASP A 98 -4.08 10.40 -12.42
C ASP A 98 -3.55 8.99 -12.77
N PRO A 99 -3.33 8.68 -14.06
CA PRO A 99 -2.68 7.43 -14.45
C PRO A 99 -1.31 7.26 -13.81
N LEU A 100 -1.01 6.03 -13.39
CA LEU A 100 0.28 5.69 -12.79
C LEU A 100 1.44 5.97 -13.75
N SER A 101 2.38 6.79 -13.29
CA SER A 101 3.56 7.19 -14.05
C SER A 101 4.75 7.41 -13.10
N PRO A 102 6.00 7.30 -13.59
CA PRO A 102 7.17 7.58 -12.75
C PRO A 102 7.11 8.96 -12.08
N LYS A 103 6.60 9.97 -12.80
CA LYS A 103 6.47 11.34 -12.30
C LYS A 103 5.56 11.45 -11.07
N ILE A 104 4.38 10.83 -11.09
CA ILE A 104 3.45 10.91 -9.94
C ILE A 104 4.01 10.11 -8.75
N ILE A 105 4.68 8.98 -9.02
CA ILE A 105 5.32 8.19 -7.96
C ILE A 105 6.48 8.93 -7.29
N GLU A 106 7.33 9.63 -8.06
CA GLU A 106 8.37 10.51 -7.52
C GLU A 106 7.77 11.63 -6.64
N GLN A 107 6.62 12.18 -7.05
CA GLN A 107 5.91 13.19 -6.26
C GLN A 107 5.46 12.61 -4.92
N TYR A 108 4.86 11.42 -4.88
CA TYR A 108 4.47 10.75 -3.62
C TYR A 108 5.66 10.50 -2.69
N ILE A 109 6.77 9.98 -3.22
CA ILE A 109 8.01 9.75 -2.43
C ILE A 109 8.51 11.07 -1.81
N SER A 110 8.44 12.17 -2.57
CA SER A 110 8.89 13.47 -2.09
C SER A 110 8.08 14.00 -0.90
N GLN A 111 6.76 13.73 -0.86
CA GLN A 111 5.87 14.20 0.22
C GLN A 111 6.30 13.68 1.59
N PHE A 112 6.82 12.44 1.66
CA PHE A 112 7.37 11.89 2.90
C PHE A 112 8.66 12.55 3.38
N SER A 113 9.45 13.13 2.46
CA SER A 113 10.66 13.88 2.80
C SER A 113 10.33 15.26 3.38
N TYR A 114 9.28 15.90 2.86
CA TYR A 114 8.79 17.19 3.37
C TYR A 114 8.14 17.09 4.75
N LEU A 115 7.38 16.01 5.01
CA LEU A 115 6.74 15.78 6.31
C LEU A 115 7.76 15.75 7.46
N LYS A 116 8.92 15.11 7.23
CA LYS A 116 10.01 15.06 8.23
C LYS A 116 10.60 16.44 8.55
N SER A 117 10.50 17.38 7.62
CA SER A 117 11.00 18.75 7.79
C SER A 117 9.99 19.67 8.47
N SER A 118 8.68 19.42 8.34
CA SER A 118 7.62 20.21 8.98
C SER A 118 7.35 19.83 10.44
N LEU A 119 7.65 18.59 10.85
CA LEU A 119 7.54 18.14 12.24
C LEU A 119 8.66 18.65 13.18
N ILE A 120 9.69 19.31 12.65
CA ILE A 120 10.84 19.83 13.41
C ILE A 120 10.77 21.37 13.55
N ALA A 121 9.72 22.02 13.03
CA ALA A 121 9.53 23.48 13.07
C ALA A 121 8.64 23.95 14.23
#